data_AF-A0A9N8DIX5-F1
#
_entry.id   AF-A0A9N8DIX5-F1
#
_cell.length_a   1.000
_cell.length_b   1.000
_cell.length_c   1.000
_cell.angle_alpha   90.00
_cell.angle_beta   90.00
_cell.angle_gamma   90.00
#
_symmetry.space_group_name_H-M   'P 1'
#
loop_
_entity.id
_entity.type
_entity.pdbx_description
1 polymer ?
#
loop_
_entity_poly.entity_id
_entity_poly.type
_entity_poly.pdbx_seq_one_letter_code
_entity_poly.pdbx_strand_id
1 'polypeptide(L)'
;MRIATSPRFSKWLISVNAYPFNELRATRHGFTCKHVVIWERNFTNRHDYTCVLAKTIDVSILEDLIMQGGCKPLPPDMTGIMDFMFEQGLQKSPPWYNHVVSTLSEMLEGSERCERKNIFIECIYWLVKEMITKSYDFNSNEGQIVMDAWHGYCSHWYDYNNQISFQILTLMSETFVDDCIEDIHNLGFLQPHHAVHCGTLMWHHEVVFLSYESTSGSIADSSHLVEVAGKEMAV
;
A
#
# COMPACT_ATOMS: atom_id res chain seq x y z
N MET A 1 -40.83 12.29 3.54
CA MET A 1 -40.46 10.86 3.48
C MET A 1 -39.30 10.67 4.46
N ARG A 2 -39.48 9.92 5.56
CA ARG A 2 -38.39 9.69 6.53
C ARG A 2 -37.55 8.52 6.01
N ILE A 3 -36.35 8.82 5.50
CA ILE A 3 -35.38 7.79 5.09
C ILE A 3 -34.83 7.17 6.38
N ALA A 4 -35.08 5.89 6.59
CA ALA A 4 -34.50 5.16 7.70
C ALA A 4 -33.01 4.94 7.40
N THR A 5 -32.14 5.82 7.91
CA THR A 5 -30.69 5.60 7.87
C THR A 5 -30.37 4.36 8.68
N SER A 6 -29.63 3.41 8.09
CA SER A 6 -29.15 2.24 8.81
C SER A 6 -28.42 2.67 10.10
N PRO A 7 -28.74 2.10 11.29
CA PRO A 7 -28.05 2.44 12.54
C PRO A 7 -26.53 2.25 12.48
N ARG A 8 -26.04 1.38 11.58
CA ARG A 8 -24.60 1.19 11.34
C ARG A 8 -24.01 2.38 10.57
N PHE A 9 -24.73 2.91 9.58
CA PHE A 9 -24.29 4.04 8.77
C PHE A 9 -24.22 5.32 9.60
N SER A 10 -25.23 5.58 10.44
CA SER A 10 -25.24 6.74 11.35
C SER A 10 -24.08 6.67 12.36
N LYS A 11 -23.78 5.47 12.88
CA LYS A 11 -22.62 5.27 13.79
C LYS A 11 -21.28 5.46 13.07
N TRP A 12 -21.14 4.95 11.86
CA TRP A 12 -19.93 5.13 11.04
C TRP A 12 -19.67 6.62 10.79
N LEU A 13 -20.69 7.32 10.29
CA LEU A 13 -20.68 8.76 10.04
C LEU A 13 -20.25 9.58 11.27
N ILE A 14 -20.73 9.23 12.47
CA ILE A 14 -20.29 9.87 13.73
C ILE A 14 -18.83 9.48 14.07
N SER A 15 -18.45 8.21 13.87
CA SER A 15 -17.13 7.70 14.24
C SER A 15 -15.97 8.26 13.41
N VAL A 16 -16.24 8.63 12.15
CA VAL A 16 -15.28 9.29 11.25
C VAL A 16 -15.41 10.82 11.28
N ASN A 17 -16.22 11.36 12.21
CA ASN A 17 -16.53 12.78 12.31
C ASN A 17 -17.09 13.38 11.00
N ALA A 18 -17.77 12.56 10.20
CA ALA A 18 -18.34 12.92 8.90
C ALA A 18 -19.81 13.35 8.99
N TYR A 19 -20.42 13.40 10.19
CA TYR A 19 -21.83 13.78 10.38
C TYR A 19 -22.13 14.26 11.82
N PRO A 20 -23.11 15.16 12.06
CA PRO A 20 -24.08 15.72 11.11
C PRO A 20 -23.71 17.13 10.63
N PHE A 21 -24.16 17.45 9.42
CA PHE A 21 -24.44 18.84 9.04
C PHE A 21 -25.43 19.43 10.06
N ASN A 22 -24.90 20.14 11.06
CA ASN A 22 -25.68 20.82 12.08
C ASN A 22 -26.45 22.00 11.44
N GLU A 23 -27.73 22.18 11.78
CA GLU A 23 -28.57 23.31 11.31
C GLU A 23 -28.05 24.69 11.78
N LEU A 24 -27.10 24.72 12.71
CA LEU A 24 -26.49 25.93 13.25
C LEU A 24 -25.31 26.40 12.38
N ARG A 25 -25.53 27.48 11.61
CA ARG A 25 -24.52 28.15 10.73
C ARG A 25 -23.17 28.44 11.42
N ALA A 26 -23.15 28.70 12.72
CA ALA A 26 -21.95 29.13 13.45
C ALA A 26 -20.92 28.00 13.71
N THR A 27 -21.34 26.73 13.63
CA THR A 27 -20.44 25.57 13.78
C THR A 27 -20.00 24.99 12.43
N ARG A 28 -20.26 25.70 11.31
CA ARG A 28 -19.79 25.37 9.96
C ARG A 28 -18.28 25.59 9.78
N HIS A 29 -17.47 24.93 10.61
CA HIS A 29 -16.15 24.49 10.12
C HIS A 29 -16.26 23.05 9.57
N GLY A 30 -17.46 22.76 9.05
CA GLY A 30 -17.80 21.98 7.87
C GLY A 30 -16.68 21.14 7.28
N PHE A 31 -16.74 19.85 7.58
CA PHE A 31 -16.04 18.86 6.80
C PHE A 31 -16.55 18.94 5.34
N THR A 32 -15.81 19.63 4.48
CA THR A 32 -16.00 19.58 3.03
C THR A 32 -15.21 18.39 2.53
N CYS A 33 -15.91 17.29 2.31
CA CYS A 33 -15.30 16.13 1.70
C CYS A 33 -14.77 16.51 0.30
N LYS A 34 -13.49 16.28 0.02
CA LYS A 34 -12.90 16.58 -1.31
C LYS A 34 -13.26 15.51 -2.33
N HIS A 35 -13.27 14.24 -1.90
CA HIS A 35 -13.49 13.08 -2.75
C HIS A 35 -14.57 12.17 -2.18
N VAL A 36 -15.44 11.65 -3.04
CA VAL A 36 -16.47 10.70 -2.64
C VAL A 36 -16.32 9.43 -3.47
N VAL A 37 -16.43 8.29 -2.81
CA VAL A 37 -16.49 6.98 -3.47
C VAL A 37 -17.95 6.65 -3.72
N ILE A 38 -18.30 6.50 -4.98
CA ILE A 38 -19.60 6.05 -5.47
C ILE A 38 -19.44 4.58 -5.84
N TRP A 39 -20.45 3.75 -5.59
CA TRP A 39 -20.47 2.39 -6.10
C TRP A 39 -21.73 2.13 -6.89
N GLU A 40 -21.55 1.46 -8.01
CA GLU A 40 -22.67 0.95 -8.79
C GLU A 40 -22.96 -0.49 -8.38
N ARG A 41 -24.24 -0.80 -8.13
CA ARG A 41 -24.67 -2.18 -7.91
C ARG A 41 -24.82 -2.85 -9.27
N ASN A 42 -23.79 -3.52 -9.72
CA ASN A 42 -23.87 -4.36 -10.89
C ASN A 42 -24.56 -5.70 -10.59
N PHE A 43 -25.26 -6.24 -11.59
CA PHE A 43 -25.97 -7.52 -11.52
C PHE A 43 -25.06 -8.71 -11.14
N THR A 44 -23.75 -8.54 -11.27
CA THR A 44 -22.73 -9.57 -11.00
C THR A 44 -22.30 -9.65 -9.53
N ASN A 45 -22.93 -8.89 -8.63
CA ASN A 45 -22.52 -8.72 -7.22
C ASN A 45 -21.07 -8.19 -7.06
N ARG A 46 -20.43 -7.73 -8.13
CA ARG A 46 -19.19 -6.97 -8.04
C ARG A 46 -19.56 -5.50 -7.88
N HIS A 47 -18.99 -4.88 -6.86
CA HIS A 47 -19.11 -3.45 -6.66
C HIS A 47 -18.03 -2.77 -7.50
N ASP A 48 -18.47 -2.06 -8.53
CA ASP A 48 -17.58 -1.19 -9.28
C ASP A 48 -17.54 0.15 -8.56
N TYR A 49 -16.40 0.40 -7.90
CA TYR A 49 -16.15 1.61 -7.13
C TYR A 49 -15.56 2.67 -8.05
N THR A 50 -16.14 3.87 -8.01
CA THR A 50 -15.61 5.05 -8.69
C THR A 50 -15.43 6.17 -7.68
N CYS A 51 -14.20 6.68 -7.59
CA CYS A 51 -13.95 7.90 -6.84
C CYS A 51 -14.18 9.11 -7.74
N VAL A 52 -14.84 10.15 -7.22
CA VAL A 52 -15.03 11.44 -7.91
C VAL A 52 -14.78 12.60 -6.96
N LEU A 53 -14.48 13.76 -7.54
CA LEU A 53 -14.37 15.01 -6.78
C LEU A 53 -15.76 15.45 -6.32
N ALA A 54 -15.96 15.68 -5.02
CA ALA A 54 -17.27 16.07 -4.49
C ALA A 54 -17.81 17.37 -5.14
N LYS A 55 -16.91 18.30 -5.49
CA LYS A 55 -17.24 19.57 -6.16
C LYS A 55 -17.85 19.41 -7.57
N THR A 56 -17.80 18.22 -8.17
CA THR A 56 -18.41 17.96 -9.49
C THR A 56 -19.86 17.51 -9.37
N ILE A 57 -20.37 17.34 -8.15
CA ILE A 57 -21.75 16.95 -7.87
C ILE A 57 -22.45 18.15 -7.21
N ASP A 58 -23.69 18.42 -7.59
CA ASP A 58 -24.50 19.42 -6.89
C ASP A 58 -24.64 19.04 -5.41
N VAL A 59 -24.56 20.03 -4.51
CA VAL A 59 -24.57 19.79 -3.07
C VAL A 59 -25.82 19.05 -2.62
N SER A 60 -26.99 19.37 -3.16
CA SER A 60 -28.24 18.71 -2.80
C SER A 60 -28.26 17.24 -3.21
N ILE A 61 -27.76 16.94 -4.42
CA ILE A 61 -27.64 15.57 -4.93
C ILE A 61 -26.62 14.78 -4.11
N LEU A 62 -25.49 15.40 -3.75
CA LEU A 62 -24.46 14.75 -2.96
C LEU A 62 -24.98 14.39 -1.56
N GLU A 63 -25.68 15.32 -0.90
CA GLU A 63 -26.32 15.06 0.39
C GLU A 63 -27.30 13.90 0.30
N ASP A 64 -28.16 13.89 -0.73
CA ASP A 64 -29.10 12.80 -0.97
C ASP A 64 -28.39 11.46 -1.21
N LEU A 65 -27.31 11.43 -2.00
CA LEU A 65 -26.52 10.22 -2.25
C LEU A 65 -25.86 9.70 -0.97
N ILE A 66 -25.29 10.57 -0.14
CA ILE A 66 -24.71 10.17 1.15
C ILE A 66 -25.81 9.61 2.06
N MET A 67 -26.95 10.30 2.18
CA MET A 67 -28.06 9.86 3.05
C MET A 67 -28.67 8.52 2.63
N GLN A 68 -28.73 8.26 1.32
CA GLN A 68 -29.19 6.99 0.78
C GLN A 68 -28.14 5.88 0.87
N GLY A 69 -26.90 6.22 1.24
CA GLY A 69 -25.77 5.30 1.18
C GLY A 69 -25.48 4.85 -0.24
N GLY A 70 -25.58 5.76 -1.22
CA GLY A 70 -25.11 5.56 -2.60
C GLY A 70 -23.68 6.04 -2.82
N CYS A 71 -23.14 6.83 -1.89
CA CYS A 71 -21.73 7.20 -1.86
C CYS A 71 -21.21 7.34 -0.42
N LYS A 72 -19.89 7.30 -0.27
CA LYS A 72 -19.19 7.50 1.00
C LYS A 72 -18.15 8.61 0.86
N PRO A 73 -18.13 9.58 1.78
CA PRO A 73 -17.06 10.56 1.82
C PRO A 73 -15.73 9.90 2.21
N LEU A 74 -14.65 10.25 1.51
CA LEU A 74 -13.31 9.84 1.91
C LEU A 74 -12.82 10.69 3.09
N PRO A 75 -12.21 10.08 4.12
CA PRO A 75 -11.61 10.81 5.22
C PRO A 75 -10.38 11.60 4.76
N PRO A 76 -9.94 12.61 5.53
CA PRO A 76 -8.77 13.43 5.20
C PRO A 76 -7.51 12.61 4.90
N ASP A 77 -7.26 11.54 5.66
CA ASP A 77 -6.06 10.71 5.52
C ASP A 77 -5.99 9.95 4.18
N MET A 78 -7.13 9.67 3.56
CA MET A 78 -7.22 9.01 2.26
C MET A 78 -7.28 10.03 1.10
N THR A 79 -7.54 11.29 1.40
CA THR A 79 -7.70 12.34 0.38
C THR A 79 -6.40 12.57 -0.40
N GLY A 80 -5.26 12.56 0.30
CA GLY A 80 -3.95 12.72 -0.34
C GLY A 80 -3.56 11.54 -1.24
N ILE A 81 -4.06 10.34 -0.95
CA ILE A 81 -3.90 9.16 -1.81
C ILE A 81 -4.64 9.42 -3.12
N MET A 82 -5.94 9.78 -3.04
CA MET A 82 -6.74 9.99 -4.24
C MET A 82 -6.28 11.18 -5.08
N ASP A 83 -5.78 12.25 -4.46
CA ASP A 83 -5.16 13.36 -5.18
C ASP A 83 -4.03 12.87 -6.09
N PHE A 84 -3.11 12.09 -5.52
CA PHE A 84 -2.01 11.49 -6.29
C PHE A 84 -2.52 10.50 -7.36
N MET A 85 -3.54 9.70 -7.05
CA MET A 85 -4.10 8.73 -8.00
C MET A 85 -4.78 9.41 -9.20
N PHE A 86 -5.47 10.53 -8.99
CA PHE A 86 -6.05 11.33 -10.08
C PHE A 86 -4.99 11.99 -10.95
N GLU A 87 -3.93 12.51 -10.33
CA GLU A 87 -2.86 13.21 -11.05
C GLU A 87 -1.96 12.25 -11.82
N GLN A 88 -1.58 11.11 -11.22
CA GLN A 88 -0.55 10.21 -11.76
C GLN A 88 -1.03 8.77 -11.90
N GLY A 89 -1.75 8.25 -10.91
CA GLY A 89 -2.13 6.83 -10.85
C GLY A 89 -2.89 6.34 -12.09
N LEU A 90 -3.91 7.09 -12.52
CA LEU A 90 -4.73 6.72 -13.68
C LEU A 90 -3.94 6.65 -15.00
N GLN A 91 -3.00 7.58 -15.20
CA GLN A 91 -2.16 7.60 -16.41
C GLN A 91 -1.11 6.49 -16.38
N LYS A 92 -0.62 6.16 -15.18
CA LYS A 92 0.46 5.20 -14.97
C LYS A 92 0.00 3.76 -15.06
N SER A 93 -1.06 3.41 -14.34
CA SER A 93 -1.67 2.08 -14.35
C SER A 93 -3.16 2.18 -13.97
N PRO A 94 -4.08 2.13 -14.96
CA PRO A 94 -5.50 2.06 -14.69
C PRO A 94 -5.92 0.89 -13.78
N PRO A 95 -5.33 -0.33 -13.92
CA PRO A 95 -5.59 -1.43 -12.98
C PRO A 95 -5.22 -1.07 -11.54
N TRP A 96 -4.04 -0.47 -11.33
CA TRP A 96 -3.62 0.00 -10.00
C TRP A 96 -4.57 1.06 -9.44
N TYR A 97 -4.99 2.04 -10.25
CA TYR A 97 -6.00 3.03 -9.86
C TYR A 97 -7.30 2.38 -9.37
N ASN A 98 -7.85 1.45 -10.15
CA ASN A 98 -9.08 0.75 -9.78
C ASN A 98 -8.91 -0.08 -8.50
N HIS A 99 -7.73 -0.67 -8.31
CA HIS A 99 -7.44 -1.41 -7.10
C HIS A 99 -7.42 -0.49 -5.88
N VAL A 100 -6.69 0.62 -5.94
CA VAL A 100 -6.63 1.61 -4.83
C VAL A 100 -8.03 2.11 -4.48
N VAL A 101 -8.85 2.46 -5.46
CA VAL A 101 -10.24 2.90 -5.19
C VAL A 101 -11.05 1.81 -4.48
N SER A 102 -10.89 0.55 -4.89
CA SER A 102 -11.56 -0.59 -4.26
C SER A 102 -11.08 -0.81 -2.83
N THR A 103 -9.77 -0.82 -2.60
CA THR A 103 -9.15 -0.95 -1.27
C THR A 103 -9.65 0.13 -0.32
N LEU A 104 -9.65 1.40 -0.75
CA LEU A 104 -10.16 2.50 0.06
C LEU A 104 -11.64 2.32 0.36
N SER A 105 -12.45 1.87 -0.60
CA SER A 105 -13.87 1.63 -0.38
C SER A 105 -14.14 0.52 0.65
N GLU A 106 -13.43 -0.60 0.54
CA GLU A 106 -13.52 -1.73 1.48
C GLU A 106 -13.11 -1.30 2.90
N MET A 107 -12.08 -0.46 3.02
CA MET A 107 -11.68 0.11 4.31
C MET A 107 -12.73 1.04 4.91
N LEU A 108 -13.53 1.74 4.08
CA LEU A 108 -14.67 2.52 4.57
C LEU A 108 -15.84 1.63 5.03
N GLU A 109 -15.92 0.37 4.58
CA GLU A 109 -16.92 -0.62 5.01
C GLU A 109 -16.52 -1.36 6.28
N GLY A 110 -15.21 -1.53 6.49
CA GLY A 110 -14.65 -2.12 7.70
C GLY A 110 -15.04 -1.34 8.96
N SER A 111 -15.37 -2.09 10.02
CA SER A 111 -15.56 -1.51 11.36
C SER A 111 -14.25 -1.24 12.09
N GLU A 112 -13.14 -1.79 11.60
CA GLU A 112 -11.82 -1.63 12.19
C GLU A 112 -11.13 -0.40 11.64
N ARG A 113 -10.56 0.41 12.54
CA ARG A 113 -9.73 1.54 12.17
C ARG A 113 -8.46 1.00 11.53
N CYS A 114 -8.34 1.15 10.22
CA CYS A 114 -7.10 0.85 9.54
C CYS A 114 -6.10 1.98 9.82
N GLU A 115 -4.91 1.64 10.31
CA GLU A 115 -3.84 2.61 10.49
C GLU A 115 -3.40 3.17 9.14
N ARG A 116 -3.12 4.48 9.07
CA ARG A 116 -2.71 5.16 7.83
C ARG A 116 -1.53 4.47 7.13
N LYS A 117 -0.61 3.90 7.92
CA LYS A 117 0.51 3.07 7.44
C LYS A 117 0.02 1.93 6.55
N ASN A 118 -0.91 1.12 7.04
CA ASN A 118 -1.41 -0.05 6.35
C ASN A 118 -2.18 0.33 5.08
N ILE A 119 -2.90 1.46 5.11
CA ILE A 119 -3.57 2.01 3.93
C ILE A 119 -2.55 2.34 2.84
N PHE A 120 -1.47 3.02 3.21
CA PHE A 120 -0.43 3.42 2.26
C PHE A 120 0.28 2.20 1.68
N ILE A 121 0.70 1.27 2.55
CA ILE A 121 1.37 0.04 2.14
C ILE A 121 0.49 -0.77 1.19
N GLU A 122 -0.80 -0.99 1.50
CA GLU A 122 -1.67 -1.76 0.59
C GLU A 122 -1.95 -1.08 -0.73
N CYS A 123 -2.07 0.26 -0.72
CA CYS A 123 -2.24 0.98 -1.97
C CYS A 123 -0.99 0.87 -2.85
N ILE A 124 0.22 0.86 -2.28
CA ILE A 124 1.48 0.76 -3.04
C ILE A 124 1.81 -0.69 -3.41
N TYR A 125 1.41 -1.66 -2.59
CA TYR A 125 1.66 -3.10 -2.81
C TYR A 125 1.29 -3.55 -4.22
N TRP A 126 0.15 -3.10 -4.74
CA TRP A 126 -0.29 -3.47 -6.10
C TRP A 126 0.57 -2.90 -7.20
N LEU A 127 1.08 -1.68 -7.02
CA LEU A 127 2.05 -1.09 -7.96
C LEU A 127 3.33 -1.91 -7.97
N VAL A 128 3.87 -2.22 -6.78
CA VAL A 128 5.11 -3.01 -6.62
C VAL A 128 4.93 -4.40 -7.22
N LYS A 129 3.79 -5.04 -6.97
CA LYS A 129 3.44 -6.32 -7.57
C LYS A 129 3.42 -6.25 -9.10
N GLU A 130 2.82 -5.21 -9.68
CA GLU A 130 2.84 -5.01 -11.13
C GLU A 130 4.26 -4.80 -11.67
N MET A 131 5.12 -4.07 -10.95
CA MET A 131 6.53 -3.87 -11.33
C MET A 131 7.30 -5.18 -11.31
N ILE A 132 7.20 -5.95 -10.22
CA ILE A 132 7.84 -7.26 -10.09
C ILE A 132 7.36 -8.20 -11.20
N THR A 133 6.05 -8.24 -11.47
CA THR A 133 5.46 -9.12 -12.50
C THR A 133 5.94 -8.81 -13.92
N LYS A 134 6.45 -7.59 -14.18
CA LYS A 134 7.03 -7.22 -15.48
C LYS A 134 8.41 -7.84 -15.70
N SER A 135 9.14 -8.12 -14.61
CA SER A 135 10.52 -8.64 -14.66
C SER A 135 10.58 -10.13 -14.34
N TYR A 136 9.74 -10.60 -13.41
CA TYR A 136 9.73 -11.96 -12.89
C TYR A 136 8.30 -12.51 -12.82
N ASP A 137 8.11 -13.83 -12.78
CA ASP A 137 6.84 -14.38 -12.27
C ASP A 137 6.70 -13.93 -10.81
N PHE A 138 5.54 -13.41 -10.41
CA PHE A 138 5.32 -12.97 -9.03
C PHE A 138 5.58 -14.10 -8.02
N ASN A 139 5.32 -15.36 -8.41
CA ASN A 139 5.55 -16.52 -7.55
C ASN A 139 6.97 -17.10 -7.65
N SER A 140 7.86 -16.46 -8.42
CA SER A 140 9.28 -16.83 -8.45
C SER A 140 9.96 -16.47 -7.13
N ASN A 141 11.07 -17.14 -6.83
CA ASN A 141 11.86 -16.83 -5.64
C ASN A 141 12.36 -15.37 -5.68
N GLU A 142 12.79 -14.91 -6.85
CA GLU A 142 13.27 -13.55 -7.09
C GLU A 142 12.15 -12.53 -6.81
N GLY A 143 10.94 -12.77 -7.32
CA GLY A 143 9.79 -11.90 -7.09
C GLY A 143 9.41 -11.81 -5.61
N GLN A 144 9.42 -12.94 -4.89
CA GLN A 144 9.15 -12.95 -3.45
C GLN A 144 10.25 -12.23 -2.65
N ILE A 145 11.52 -12.43 -2.98
CA ILE A 145 12.65 -11.73 -2.34
C ILE A 145 12.51 -10.21 -2.48
N VAL A 146 12.19 -9.72 -3.68
CA VAL A 146 12.01 -8.27 -3.92
C VAL A 146 10.80 -7.75 -3.14
N MET A 147 9.69 -8.48 -3.11
CA MET A 147 8.49 -8.08 -2.38
C MET A 147 8.74 -8.00 -0.86
N ASP A 148 9.39 -9.01 -0.28
CA ASP A 148 9.71 -9.06 1.15
C ASP A 148 10.68 -7.93 1.54
N ALA A 149 11.71 -7.70 0.72
CA ALA A 149 12.64 -6.59 0.90
C ALA A 149 11.92 -5.24 0.82
N TRP A 150 11.05 -5.05 -0.18
CA TRP A 150 10.28 -3.82 -0.31
C TRP A 150 9.36 -3.59 0.90
N HIS A 151 8.68 -4.64 1.38
CA HIS A 151 7.77 -4.51 2.52
C HIS A 151 8.51 -4.08 3.80
N GLY A 152 9.71 -4.65 4.04
CA GLY A 152 10.60 -4.24 5.13
C GLY A 152 11.07 -2.80 4.99
N TYR A 153 11.53 -2.41 3.80
CA TYR A 153 11.95 -1.04 3.47
C TYR A 153 10.82 -0.04 3.70
N CYS A 154 9.63 -0.30 3.14
CA CYS A 154 8.47 0.59 3.19
C CYS A 154 7.98 0.77 4.64
N SER A 155 7.90 -0.32 5.40
CA SER A 155 7.55 -0.28 6.83
C SER A 155 8.52 0.55 7.65
N HIS A 156 9.83 0.35 7.44
CA HIS A 156 10.87 1.13 8.10
C HIS A 156 10.74 2.62 7.77
N TRP A 157 10.65 2.97 6.48
CA TRP A 157 10.55 4.38 6.08
C TRP A 157 9.33 5.08 6.65
N TYR A 158 8.19 4.39 6.73
CA TYR A 158 6.99 4.94 7.35
C TYR A 158 7.18 5.19 8.84
N ASP A 159 7.70 4.21 9.59
CA ASP A 159 7.83 4.29 11.05
C ASP A 159 8.83 5.38 11.49
N TYR A 160 9.90 5.60 10.71
CA TYR A 160 10.89 6.63 11.01
C TYR A 160 10.50 8.02 10.49
N ASN A 161 9.53 8.13 9.57
CA ASN A 161 9.07 9.39 9.01
C ASN A 161 7.59 9.62 9.30
N ASN A 162 7.30 10.15 10.49
CA ASN A 162 5.95 10.47 10.99
C ASN A 162 5.05 11.32 10.07
N GLN A 163 5.59 11.88 8.98
CA GLN A 163 4.84 12.73 8.03
C GLN A 163 5.10 12.38 6.57
N ILE A 164 5.52 11.15 6.26
CA ILE A 164 5.72 10.75 4.86
C ILE A 164 4.40 10.86 4.09
N SER A 165 4.45 11.55 2.95
CA SER A 165 3.30 11.66 2.05
C SER A 165 3.18 10.39 1.21
N PHE A 166 1.96 10.08 0.75
CA PHE A 166 1.73 8.93 -0.12
C PHE A 166 2.61 9.01 -1.38
N GLN A 167 2.66 10.18 -2.00
CA GLN A 167 3.50 10.44 -3.18
C GLN A 167 4.97 10.12 -2.95
N ILE A 168 5.55 10.56 -1.82
CA ILE A 168 6.97 10.32 -1.51
C ILE A 168 7.21 8.83 -1.31
N LEU A 169 6.36 8.17 -0.52
CA LEU A 169 6.50 6.73 -0.25
C LEU A 169 6.36 5.89 -1.53
N THR A 170 5.44 6.25 -2.42
CA THR A 170 5.29 5.62 -3.74
C THR A 170 6.57 5.77 -4.55
N LEU A 171 7.08 7.00 -4.73
CA LEU A 171 8.29 7.23 -5.52
C LEU A 171 9.49 6.44 -4.98
N MET A 172 9.68 6.47 -3.66
CA MET A 172 10.76 5.72 -3.01
C MET A 172 10.60 4.20 -3.18
N SER A 173 9.36 3.71 -3.10
CA SER A 173 9.05 2.29 -3.34
C SER A 173 9.40 1.85 -4.75
N GLU A 174 9.09 2.68 -5.75
CA GLU A 174 9.41 2.37 -7.14
C GLU A 174 10.92 2.33 -7.38
N THR A 175 11.64 3.36 -6.94
CA THR A 175 13.10 3.40 -7.05
C THR A 175 13.74 2.19 -6.38
N PHE A 176 13.31 1.86 -5.16
CA PHE A 176 13.82 0.69 -4.45
C PHE A 176 13.58 -0.62 -5.22
N VAL A 177 12.39 -0.81 -5.79
CA VAL A 177 12.05 -2.02 -6.54
C VAL A 177 12.87 -2.11 -7.84
N ASP A 178 13.02 -0.99 -8.56
CA ASP A 178 13.84 -0.94 -9.77
C ASP A 178 15.31 -1.29 -9.45
N ASP A 179 15.87 -0.71 -8.39
CA ASP A 179 17.24 -1.00 -7.92
C ASP A 179 17.42 -2.48 -7.54
N CYS A 180 16.42 -3.07 -6.86
CA CYS A 180 16.43 -4.49 -6.50
C CYS A 180 16.40 -5.41 -7.72
N ILE A 181 15.57 -5.07 -8.72
CA ILE A 181 15.47 -5.81 -9.98
C ILE A 181 16.79 -5.71 -10.76
N GLU A 182 17.39 -4.51 -10.81
CA GLU A 182 18.68 -4.29 -11.46
C GLU A 182 19.80 -5.10 -10.80
N ASP A 183 19.88 -5.09 -9.48
CA ASP A 183 20.84 -5.89 -8.71
C ASP A 183 20.73 -7.39 -9.03
N ILE A 184 19.52 -7.94 -8.98
CA ILE A 184 19.29 -9.36 -9.27
C ILE A 184 19.66 -9.69 -10.72
N HIS A 185 19.33 -8.82 -11.69
CA HIS A 185 19.72 -9.03 -13.09
C HIS A 185 21.23 -8.99 -13.31
N ASN A 186 21.94 -8.05 -12.67
CA ASN A 186 23.35 -7.83 -12.90
C ASN A 186 24.25 -8.77 -12.09
N LEU A 187 23.82 -9.13 -10.88
CA LEU A 187 24.65 -9.84 -9.90
C LEU A 187 24.14 -11.25 -9.59
N GLY A 188 22.88 -11.56 -9.92
CA GLY A 188 22.23 -12.81 -9.57
C GLY A 188 21.77 -12.89 -8.11
N PHE A 189 21.94 -11.81 -7.33
CA PHE A 189 21.50 -11.72 -5.94
C PHE A 189 21.24 -10.26 -5.55
N LEU A 190 20.42 -10.06 -4.51
CA LEU A 190 20.14 -8.74 -3.97
C LEU A 190 21.30 -8.24 -3.09
N GLN A 191 21.76 -7.00 -3.28
CA GLN A 191 22.86 -6.51 -2.45
C GLN A 191 22.47 -6.37 -0.96
N PRO A 192 23.42 -6.62 -0.03
CA PRO A 192 23.15 -6.55 1.40
C PRO A 192 22.67 -5.19 1.89
N HIS A 193 23.01 -4.08 1.24
CA HIS A 193 22.60 -2.75 1.70
C HIS A 193 21.08 -2.51 1.54
N HIS A 194 20.46 -3.14 0.54
CA HIS A 194 19.00 -3.22 0.42
C HIS A 194 18.38 -4.05 1.56
N ALA A 195 19.08 -5.10 1.99
CA ALA A 195 18.69 -5.90 3.17
C ALA A 195 18.98 -5.20 4.51
N VAL A 196 19.99 -4.32 4.61
CA VAL A 196 20.33 -3.58 5.84
C VAL A 196 19.32 -2.48 6.14
N HIS A 197 18.72 -1.86 5.11
CA HIS A 197 17.56 -0.99 5.29
C HIS A 197 16.30 -1.73 5.78
N CYS A 198 16.19 -3.04 5.49
CA CYS A 198 15.21 -3.95 6.10
C CYS A 198 15.68 -4.50 7.47
N GLY A 199 16.98 -4.35 7.76
CA GLY A 199 17.75 -5.23 8.63
C GLY A 199 17.96 -4.73 10.05
N THR A 200 17.22 -3.74 10.54
CA THR A 200 17.09 -3.59 12.01
C THR A 200 16.04 -4.56 12.58
N LEU A 201 15.28 -5.27 11.74
CA LEU A 201 14.27 -6.25 12.16
C LEU A 201 14.56 -7.70 11.74
N MET A 202 15.47 -7.97 10.80
CA MET A 202 15.76 -9.35 10.35
C MET A 202 16.89 -10.08 11.11
N TRP A 203 17.51 -9.49 12.13
CA TRP A 203 18.56 -10.18 12.90
C TRP A 203 18.10 -11.41 13.69
N HIS A 204 16.84 -11.86 13.55
CA HIS A 204 16.30 -13.04 14.24
C HIS A 204 15.72 -14.12 13.32
N HIS A 205 15.70 -13.93 11.99
CA HIS A 205 15.39 -15.03 11.08
C HIS A 205 16.59 -15.30 10.18
N GLU A 206 17.07 -16.53 10.30
CA GLU A 206 18.30 -17.06 9.74
C GLU A 206 18.59 -16.58 8.33
N VAL A 207 19.83 -16.12 8.20
CA VAL A 207 20.52 -15.90 6.95
C VAL A 207 20.54 -17.22 6.17
N VAL A 208 19.51 -17.45 5.35
CA VAL A 208 19.56 -18.44 4.27
C VAL A 208 20.31 -17.77 3.12
N PHE A 209 21.64 -17.74 3.22
CA PHE A 209 22.49 -17.65 2.05
C PHE A 209 22.24 -18.92 1.23
N LEU A 210 21.41 -18.83 0.19
CA LEU A 210 21.49 -19.79 -0.91
C LEU A 210 22.81 -19.50 -1.63
N SER A 211 23.89 -20.13 -1.15
CA SER A 211 25.07 -20.32 -1.96
C SER A 211 24.64 -21.10 -3.20
N TYR A 212 24.65 -20.42 -4.34
CA TYR A 212 24.50 -21.02 -5.64
C TYR A 212 25.67 -22.00 -5.84
N GLU A 213 25.47 -23.27 -5.50
CA GLU A 213 26.39 -24.34 -5.92
C GLU A 213 26.26 -24.46 -7.44
N SER A 214 27.24 -23.91 -8.13
CA SER A 214 27.53 -24.17 -9.52
C SER A 214 27.86 -25.66 -9.71
N THR A 215 26.85 -26.51 -9.87
CA THR A 215 27.05 -27.83 -10.48
C THR A 215 27.21 -27.68 -11.98
N SER A 216 28.42 -27.31 -12.39
CA SER A 216 28.98 -27.66 -13.68
C SER A 216 30.33 -28.33 -13.46
N GLY A 217 30.43 -29.61 -13.83
CA GLY A 217 31.72 -30.24 -14.10
C GLY A 217 32.31 -31.04 -12.95
N SER A 218 32.17 -32.37 -13.07
CA SER A 218 33.19 -33.34 -12.72
C SER A 218 34.61 -32.78 -12.84
N ILE A 219 35.38 -32.79 -11.75
CA ILE A 219 36.72 -33.37 -11.67
C ILE A 219 36.98 -33.65 -10.18
N ALA A 220 37.34 -34.89 -9.91
CA ALA A 220 37.89 -35.34 -8.64
C ALA A 220 39.17 -34.54 -8.34
N ASP A 221 39.24 -33.93 -7.16
CA ASP A 221 40.38 -34.20 -6.29
C ASP A 221 40.08 -33.78 -4.84
N SER A 222 40.17 -34.78 -3.98
CA SER A 222 39.99 -34.69 -2.54
C SER A 222 41.36 -34.51 -1.89
N SER A 223 41.66 -33.34 -1.34
CA SER A 223 42.55 -33.19 -0.19
C SER A 223 42.55 -31.76 0.34
N HIS A 224 42.61 -31.66 1.68
CA HIS A 224 42.70 -30.45 2.52
C HIS A 224 41.39 -29.84 3.02
N LEU A 225 40.87 -30.50 4.05
CA LEU A 225 40.08 -29.89 5.13
C LEU A 225 41.02 -29.39 6.24
N VAL A 226 40.50 -28.40 6.98
CA VAL A 226 40.75 -27.97 8.38
C VAL A 226 41.76 -26.84 8.64
N GLU A 227 41.33 -25.95 9.56
CA GLU A 227 42.04 -24.92 10.35
C GLU A 227 42.12 -23.51 9.69
N VAL A 228 41.64 -22.38 10.26
CA VAL A 228 41.38 -21.96 11.65
C VAL A 228 40.34 -20.82 11.63
N ALA A 229 39.34 -20.85 12.54
CA ALA A 229 38.63 -19.66 12.99
C ALA A 229 38.58 -19.69 14.53
N GLY A 230 39.20 -18.71 15.19
CA GLY A 230 39.09 -18.55 16.63
C GLY A 230 40.01 -17.48 17.22
N LYS A 231 39.36 -16.47 17.83
CA LYS A 231 39.89 -15.41 18.74
C LYS A 231 40.59 -14.25 17.99
N GLU A 232 40.35 -12.97 18.33
CA GLU A 232 40.28 -12.37 19.65
C GLU A 232 39.37 -11.13 19.71
N MET A 233 38.55 -11.04 20.77
CA MET A 233 38.16 -9.78 21.41
C MET A 233 38.29 -10.02 22.93
N ALA A 234 39.33 -9.43 23.52
CA ALA A 234 39.40 -8.95 24.90
C ALA A 234 40.82 -8.42 25.16
N VAL A 235 40.98 -7.09 25.15
CA VAL A 235 41.30 -6.19 26.28
C VAL A 235 41.22 -4.76 25.77
#